data_AF-A0A962C173-F1
#
_entry.id   AF-A0A962C173-F1
#
_cell.length_a   1.000
_cell.length_b   1.000
_cell.length_c   1.000
_cell.angle_alpha   90.00
_cell.angle_beta   90.00
_cell.angle_gamma   90.00
#
_symmetry.space_group_name_H-M   'P 1'
#
loop_
_entity.id
_entity.type
_entity.pdbx_description
1 polymer ?
#
loop_
_entity_poly.entity_id
_entity_poly.type
_entity_poly.pdbx_seq_one_letter_code
_entity_poly.pdbx_strand_id
1 'polypeptide(L)'
;MERRQTLLANVGLIGSIPAAILPWVLHAYLAPIHASAEAELPTLTAFWMNYWPASLLLPALVAFLWWRFRGHPMRGTITAAVSVMGAMLVDGLGVIAVWLAVLRLPALV
;
A
#
# COMPACT_ATOMS: atom_id res chain seq x y z
N MET A 1 28.51 6.46 9.39
CA MET A 1 27.68 5.71 8.40
C MET A 1 26.42 5.11 8.99
N GLU A 2 26.46 4.51 10.19
CA GLU A 2 25.29 3.87 10.82
C GLU A 2 24.05 4.77 10.98
N ARG A 3 24.20 6.02 11.45
CA ARG A 3 23.07 6.95 11.60
C ARG A 3 22.28 7.17 10.31
N ARG A 4 22.96 7.25 9.16
CA ARG A 4 22.32 7.42 7.84
C ARG A 4 21.52 6.18 7.44
N GLN A 5 22.05 5.00 7.72
CA GLN A 5 21.37 3.72 7.41
C GLN A 5 20.13 3.52 8.31
N THR A 6 20.19 3.94 9.57
CA THR A 6 19.02 3.93 10.46
C THR A 6 17.94 4.91 10.04
N LEU A 7 18.32 6.12 9.61
CA LEU A 7 17.38 7.10 9.06
C LEU A 7 16.67 6.58 7.81
N LEU A 8 17.41 6.02 6.84
CA LEU A 8 16.82 5.50 5.60
C LEU A 8 15.83 4.37 5.86
N ALA A 9 16.11 3.48 6.80
CA ALA A 9 15.16 2.42 7.13
C ALA A 9 13.93 2.89 7.89
N ASN A 10 14.07 3.88 8.77
CA ASN A 10 12.92 4.48 9.43
C ASN A 10 12.02 5.20 8.41
N VAL A 11 12.62 5.88 7.42
CA VAL A 11 11.87 6.46 6.29
C VAL A 11 11.16 5.38 5.49
N GLY A 12 11.82 4.24 5.22
CA GLY A 12 11.17 3.08 4.61
C GLY A 12 9.98 2.58 5.44
N LEU A 13 10.19 2.23 6.70
CA LEU A 13 9.12 1.77 7.58
C LEU A 13 7.94 2.75 7.64
N ILE A 14 8.20 4.05 7.82
CA ILE A 14 7.16 5.07 7.86
C ILE A 14 6.44 5.18 6.50
N GLY A 15 7.16 5.11 5.38
CA GLY A 15 6.57 5.17 4.04
C GLY A 15 5.72 3.94 3.68
N SER A 16 6.07 2.77 4.21
CA SER A 16 5.31 1.53 3.97
C SER A 16 3.96 1.47 4.69
N ILE A 17 3.76 2.25 5.75
CA ILE A 17 2.55 2.20 6.58
C ILE A 17 1.34 2.85 5.88
N PRO A 18 1.43 4.10 5.35
CA PRO A 18 0.33 4.70 4.58
C PRO A 18 -0.05 3.84 3.38
N ALA A 19 0.93 3.32 2.64
CA ALA A 19 0.68 2.42 1.51
C ALA A 19 -0.04 1.15 1.94
N ALA A 20 0.34 0.54 3.07
CA ALA A 20 -0.32 -0.65 3.58
C ALA A 20 -1.76 -0.40 4.06
N ILE A 21 -2.05 0.80 4.56
CA ILE A 21 -3.37 1.21 5.07
C ILE A 21 -4.31 1.66 3.94
N LEU A 22 -3.76 2.14 2.81
CA LEU A 22 -4.55 2.66 1.69
C LEU A 22 -5.64 1.68 1.22
N PRO A 23 -5.39 0.38 0.97
CA PRO A 23 -6.45 -0.57 0.59
C PRO A 23 -7.57 -0.71 1.62
N TRP A 24 -7.25 -0.60 2.91
CA TRP A 24 -8.26 -0.63 3.97
C TRP A 24 -9.12 0.64 3.95
N VAL A 25 -8.51 1.81 3.78
CA VAL A 25 -9.24 3.08 3.62
C VAL A 25 -10.16 3.00 2.40
N LEU A 26 -9.64 2.51 1.27
CA LEU A 26 -10.44 2.32 0.06
C LEU A 26 -11.61 1.36 0.31
N HIS A 27 -11.39 0.28 1.05
CA HIS A 27 -12.47 -0.63 1.41
C HIS A 27 -13.55 0.06 2.26
N ALA A 28 -13.14 0.75 3.34
CA ALA A 28 -14.04 1.41 4.28
C ALA A 28 -14.90 2.51 3.63
N TYR A 29 -14.38 3.20 2.61
CA TYR A 29 -15.09 4.30 1.95
C TYR A 29 -15.80 3.91 0.64
N LEU A 30 -15.21 3.04 -0.20
CA LEU A 30 -15.80 2.71 -1.51
C LEU A 30 -16.89 1.64 -1.44
N ALA A 31 -16.78 0.65 -0.52
CA ALA A 31 -17.79 -0.41 -0.44
C ALA A 31 -19.18 0.14 -0.07
N PRO A 32 -19.31 1.04 0.92
CA PRO A 32 -20.60 1.62 1.26
C PRO A 32 -21.22 2.44 0.12
N ILE A 33 -20.40 3.22 -0.61
CA ILE A 33 -20.87 4.06 -1.72
C ILE A 33 -21.47 3.18 -2.82
N HIS A 34 -20.75 2.13 -3.24
CA HIS A 34 -21.24 1.21 -4.26
C HIS A 34 -22.46 0.41 -3.80
N ALA A 35 -22.49 -0.03 -2.55
CA ALA A 35 -23.65 -0.72 -1.98
C ALA A 35 -24.89 0.19 -1.95
N SER A 36 -24.72 1.48 -1.62
CA SER A 36 -25.81 2.46 -1.62
C SER A 36 -26.29 2.85 -3.02
N ALA A 37 -25.43 2.70 -4.03
CA ALA A 37 -25.73 3.01 -5.43
C ALA A 37 -26.22 1.79 -6.23
N GLU A 38 -26.46 0.65 -5.57
CA GLU A 38 -26.82 -0.63 -6.21
C GLU A 38 -25.88 -1.03 -7.36
N ALA A 39 -24.62 -0.61 -7.27
CA ALA A 39 -23.65 -0.67 -8.34
C ALA A 39 -22.59 -1.74 -8.10
N GLU A 40 -22.32 -2.58 -9.09
CA GLU A 40 -21.21 -3.54 -8.99
C GLU A 40 -19.85 -2.85 -8.93
N LEU A 41 -19.01 -3.27 -7.98
CA LEU A 41 -17.63 -2.81 -7.86
C LEU A 41 -16.79 -3.34 -9.03
N PRO A 42 -15.93 -2.50 -9.65
CA PRO A 42 -14.98 -2.97 -10.65
C PRO A 42 -14.09 -4.08 -10.10
N THR A 43 -13.74 -5.06 -10.93
CA THR A 43 -12.92 -6.23 -10.55
C THR A 43 -11.62 -5.83 -9.87
N LEU A 44 -10.98 -4.74 -10.31
CA LEU A 44 -9.76 -4.23 -9.69
C LEU A 44 -10.01 -3.66 -8.29
N THR A 45 -11.12 -2.94 -8.08
CA THR A 45 -11.50 -2.41 -6.77
C THR A 45 -11.86 -3.53 -5.80
N ALA A 46 -12.63 -4.52 -6.25
CA ALA A 46 -12.96 -5.71 -5.48
C ALA A 46 -11.71 -6.56 -5.13
N PHE A 47 -10.77 -6.68 -6.07
CA PHE A 47 -9.46 -7.29 -5.81
C PHE A 47 -8.75 -6.58 -4.66
N TRP A 48 -8.63 -5.25 -4.70
CA TRP A 48 -7.97 -4.48 -3.64
C TRP A 48 -8.68 -4.56 -2.29
N MET A 49 -10.01 -4.60 -2.29
CA MET A 49 -10.82 -4.81 -1.09
C MET A 49 -10.57 -6.17 -0.44
N ASN A 50 -10.26 -7.20 -1.22
CA ASN A 50 -9.90 -8.51 -0.68
C ASN A 50 -8.40 -8.62 -0.32
N TYR A 51 -7.57 -7.76 -0.90
CA TYR A 51 -6.11 -7.80 -0.77
C TYR A 51 -5.55 -6.91 0.34
N TRP A 52 -6.39 -6.14 1.06
CA TRP A 52 -5.92 -5.27 2.15
C TRP A 52 -5.17 -6.01 3.28
N PRO A 53 -5.46 -7.28 3.64
CA PRO A 53 -4.63 -7.97 4.64
C PRO A 53 -3.23 -8.26 4.08
N ALA A 54 -3.14 -8.49 2.77
CA ALA A 54 -1.87 -8.76 2.10
C ALA A 54 -1.03 -7.49 1.90
N SER A 55 -1.60 -6.28 1.90
CA SER A 55 -0.81 -5.04 1.90
C SER A 55 -0.03 -4.85 3.20
N LEU A 56 -0.44 -5.47 4.31
CA LEU A 56 0.33 -5.54 5.56
C LEU A 56 1.60 -6.42 5.44
N LEU A 57 1.69 -7.26 4.41
CA LEU A 57 2.92 -8.02 4.14
C LEU A 57 4.08 -7.11 3.76
N LEU A 58 3.83 -5.91 3.21
CA LEU A 58 4.88 -4.97 2.86
C LEU A 58 5.62 -4.43 4.10
N PRO A 59 4.98 -3.81 5.10
CA PRO A 59 5.67 -3.40 6.32
C PRO A 59 6.27 -4.59 7.09
N ALA A 60 5.60 -5.75 7.09
CA ALA A 60 6.15 -6.98 7.68
C ALA A 60 7.44 -7.43 6.98
N LEU A 61 7.48 -7.39 5.63
CA LEU A 61 8.65 -7.70 4.83
C LEU A 61 9.78 -6.71 5.09
N VAL A 62 9.48 -5.41 5.14
CA VAL A 62 10.47 -4.37 5.44
C VAL A 62 11.06 -4.58 6.84
N ALA A 63 10.23 -4.88 7.84
CA ALA A 63 10.69 -5.20 9.20
C ALA A 63 11.53 -6.49 9.23
N PHE A 64 11.13 -7.52 8.49
CA PHE A 64 11.89 -8.77 8.37
C PHE A 64 13.26 -8.54 7.73
N LEU A 65 13.33 -7.80 6.62
CA LEU A 65 14.58 -7.46 5.94
C LEU A 65 15.49 -6.63 6.85
N TRP A 66 14.93 -5.67 7.58
CA TRP A 66 15.65 -4.87 8.56
C TRP A 66 16.29 -5.75 9.64
N TRP A 67 15.54 -6.72 10.17
CA TRP A 67 16.06 -7.66 11.15
C TRP A 67 17.12 -8.61 10.55
N ARG A 68 16.83 -9.21 9.38
CA ARG A 68 17.66 -10.22 8.72
C ARG A 68 19.01 -9.69 8.27
N PHE A 69 19.08 -8.42 7.86
CA PHE A 69 20.29 -7.76 7.38
C PHE A 69 21.02 -6.93 8.46
N ARG A 70 20.84 -7.24 9.75
CA ARG A 70 21.42 -6.45 10.86
C ARG A 70 22.91 -6.12 10.70
N GLY A 71 23.72 -7.05 10.19
CA GLY A 71 25.16 -6.87 9.97
C GLY A 71 25.56 -6.36 8.58
N HIS A 72 24.62 -6.09 7.68
CA HIS A 72 24.91 -5.70 6.30
C HIS A 72 25.16 -4.17 6.19
N PRO A 73 26.21 -3.71 5.51
CA PRO A 73 26.56 -2.28 5.44
C PRO A 73 25.51 -1.42 4.72
N MET A 74 24.71 -2.03 3.83
CA MET A 74 23.65 -1.36 3.06
C MET A 74 22.23 -1.65 3.56
N ARG A 75 22.08 -2.15 4.79
CA ARG A 75 20.78 -2.55 5.37
C ARG A 75 19.68 -1.51 5.15
N GLY A 76 19.97 -0.25 5.51
CA GLY A 76 19.00 0.84 5.42
C GLY A 76 18.61 1.19 4.00
N THR A 77 19.57 1.15 3.08
CA THR A 77 19.31 1.36 1.65
C THR A 77 18.41 0.27 1.06
N ILE A 78 18.64 -0.99 1.42
CA ILE A 78 17.82 -2.13 0.94
C ILE A 78 16.39 -2.02 1.48
N THR A 79 16.23 -1.79 2.78
CA THR A 79 14.88 -1.67 3.38
C THR A 79 14.13 -0.45 2.88
N ALA A 80 14.82 0.67 2.65
CA ALA A 80 14.23 1.85 2.04
C ALA A 80 13.80 1.58 0.59
N ALA A 81 14.65 0.96 -0.22
CA ALA A 81 14.35 0.65 -1.62
C ALA A 81 13.13 -0.29 -1.75
N VAL A 82 13.11 -1.37 -0.98
CA VAL A 82 11.99 -2.32 -0.97
C VAL A 82 10.71 -1.64 -0.49
N SER A 83 10.80 -0.81 0.54
CA SER A 83 9.64 -0.04 1.01
C SER A 83 9.12 0.92 -0.05
N VAL A 84 9.98 1.67 -0.73
CA VAL A 84 9.56 2.67 -1.72
C VAL A 84 8.96 1.97 -2.93
N MET A 85 9.60 0.92 -3.44
CA MET A 85 9.07 0.15 -4.58
C MET A 85 7.72 -0.49 -4.24
N GLY A 86 7.61 -1.10 -3.06
CA GLY A 86 6.35 -1.67 -2.61
C GLY A 86 5.27 -0.62 -2.41
N ALA A 87 5.61 0.53 -1.81
CA ALA A 87 4.66 1.63 -1.61
C ALA A 87 4.17 2.19 -2.94
N MET A 88 5.06 2.43 -3.91
CA MET A 88 4.70 2.88 -5.26
C MET A 88 3.79 1.89 -5.98
N LEU A 89 4.03 0.59 -5.82
CA LEU A 89 3.17 -0.44 -6.41
C LEU A 89 1.75 -0.39 -5.82
N VAL A 90 1.64 -0.30 -4.49
CA VAL A 90 0.34 -0.24 -3.79
C VAL A 90 -0.38 1.08 -4.09
N ASP A 91 0.33 2.21 -4.08
CA ASP A 91 -0.23 3.52 -4.44
C ASP A 91 -0.69 3.56 -5.89
N GLY A 92 0.16 3.16 -6.84
CA GLY A 92 -0.16 3.19 -8.26
C GLY A 92 -1.41 2.36 -8.59
N LEU A 93 -1.49 1.16 -8.00
CA LEU A 93 -2.66 0.30 -8.19
C LEU A 93 -3.89 0.79 -7.42
N GLY A 94 -3.72 1.43 -6.26
CA GLY A 94 -4.79 2.09 -5.51
C GLY A 94 -5.39 3.29 -6.25
N VAL A 95 -4.54 4.14 -6.84
CA VAL A 95 -4.96 5.28 -7.67
C VAL A 95 -5.78 4.80 -8.87
N ILE A 96 -5.34 3.73 -9.56
CA ILE A 96 -6.10 3.15 -10.68
C ILE A 96 -7.45 2.60 -10.19
N ALA A 97 -7.49 1.91 -9.04
CA ALA A 97 -8.73 1.39 -8.46
C ALA A 97 -9.73 2.50 -8.10
N VAL A 98 -9.26 3.63 -7.56
CA VAL A 98 -10.09 4.82 -7.28
C VAL A 98 -10.56 5.47 -8.57
N TRP A 99 -9.66 5.69 -9.54
CA TRP A 99 -10.00 6.33 -10.81
C TRP A 99 -11.06 5.55 -11.59
N LEU A 100 -10.97 4.22 -11.61
CA LEU A 100 -11.99 3.37 -12.23
C LEU A 100 -13.34 3.46 -11.50
N ALA A 101 -13.34 3.56 -10.17
CA ALA A 101 -14.56 3.77 -9.41
C ALA A 101 -15.18 5.16 -9.71
N VAL A 102 -14.37 6.22 -9.71
CA VAL A 102 -14.81 7.60 -10.00
C VAL A 102 -15.36 7.73 -11.42
N LEU A 103 -14.71 7.14 -12.43
CA LEU A 103 -15.19 7.17 -13.81
C LEU A 103 -16.53 6.47 -14.02
N ARG A 104 -16.91 5.52 -13.14
CA ARG A 104 -18.20 4.83 -13.22
C ARG A 104 -19.32 5.50 -12.42
N LEU A 105 -19.01 6.35 -11.44
CA LEU A 105 -20.02 7.09 -10.66
C LEU A 105 -21.01 7.91 -11.51
N PRO A 106 -20.60 8.68 -12.54
CA PRO A 106 -21.56 9.43 -13.36
C PRO A 106 -22.42 8.54 -14.28
N ALA A 107 -22.11 7.25 -14.44
CA ALA A 107 -22.97 6.30 -15.14
C ALA A 107 -24.03 5.66 -14.23
N LEU A 108 -23.96 5.92 -12.92
CA LEU A 108 -24.86 5.39 -11.89
C LEU A 108 -25.87 6.43 -11.39
N VAL A 109 -25.79 7.68 -11.87
CA VAL A 109 -26.70 8.79 -11.55
C VAL A 109 -27.64 9.05 -12.72
#